data_AF-A0A351T4F5-F1
#
_entry.id   AF-A0A351T4F5-F1
#
_cell.length_a   1.000
_cell.length_b   1.000
_cell.length_c   1.000
_cell.angle_alpha   90.00
_cell.angle_beta   90.00
_cell.angle_gamma   90.00
#
_symmetry.space_group_name_H-M   'P 1'
#
loop_
_entity.id
_entity.type
_entity.pdbx_description
1 polymer ?
#
loop_
_entity_poly.entity_id
_entity_poly.type
_entity_poly.pdbx_seq_one_letter_code
_entity_poly.pdbx_strand_id
1 'polypeptide(L)'
;MVKVDAQDLAVLSACSREQLAAMAAAGAQVRECYRLLEKTGANVVGQILAATDTFYEWNHYPEGDVFDRESASQYYYHAHRGAELEHGHFHTF
;
A
#
# COMPACT_ATOMS: atom_id res chain seq x y z
N MET A 1 -14.57 -6.25 8.30
CA MET A 1 -14.68 -5.01 9.09
C MET A 1 -13.39 -4.89 9.88
N VAL A 2 -12.58 -3.85 9.65
CA VAL A 2 -11.36 -3.61 10.44
C VAL A 2 -11.80 -3.35 11.88
N LYS A 3 -11.21 -4.06 12.84
CA LYS A 3 -11.47 -3.79 14.26
C LYS A 3 -10.71 -2.52 14.63
N VAL A 4 -11.43 -1.55 15.17
CA VAL A 4 -10.87 -0.34 15.77
C VAL A 4 -10.81 -0.60 17.27
N ASP A 5 -9.64 -0.49 17.87
CA ASP A 5 -9.45 -0.67 19.31
C ASP A 5 -9.30 0.66 20.06
N ALA A 6 -9.06 0.58 21.38
CA ALA A 6 -8.92 1.77 22.22
C ALA A 6 -7.71 2.63 21.86
N GLN A 7 -6.63 2.02 21.37
CA GLN A 7 -5.44 2.72 20.91
C GLN A 7 -5.72 3.47 19.60
N ASP A 8 -6.44 2.84 18.67
CA ASP A 8 -6.87 3.49 17.43
C ASP A 8 -7.75 4.71 17.72
N LEU A 9 -8.72 4.57 18.63
CA LEU A 9 -9.59 5.68 19.04
C LEU A 9 -8.81 6.83 19.68
N ALA A 10 -7.81 6.53 20.51
CA ALA A 10 -6.96 7.54 21.12
C ALA A 10 -6.20 8.34 20.06
N VAL A 11 -5.59 7.67 19.08
CA VAL A 11 -4.89 8.31 17.95
C VAL A 11 -5.85 9.18 17.14
N LEU A 12 -7.00 8.63 16.73
CA LEU A 12 -7.97 9.36 15.91
C LEU A 12 -8.55 10.58 16.64
N SER A 13 -8.79 10.47 17.95
CA SER A 13 -9.32 11.58 18.76
C SER A 13 -8.34 12.75 18.92
N ALA A 14 -7.04 12.51 18.73
CA ALA A 14 -6.02 13.56 18.75
C ALA A 14 -5.90 14.32 17.41
N CYS A 15 -6.52 13.82 16.34
CA CYS A 15 -6.50 14.46 15.03
C CYS A 15 -7.56 15.57 14.92
N SER A 16 -7.23 16.63 14.18
CA SER A 16 -8.21 17.64 13.75
C SER A 16 -9.28 17.05 12.83
N ARG A 17 -10.41 17.74 12.69
CA ARG A 17 -11.47 17.31 11.76
C ARG A 17 -10.97 17.28 10.31
N GLU A 18 -10.11 18.23 9.95
CA GLU A 18 -9.49 18.32 8.63
C GLU A 18 -8.60 17.11 8.37
N GLN A 19 -7.77 16.70 9.33
CA GLN A 19 -6.94 15.49 9.22
C GLN A 19 -7.80 14.22 9.10
N LEU A 20 -8.86 14.09 9.91
CA LEU A 20 -9.79 12.97 9.84
C LEU A 20 -10.50 12.89 8.49
N ALA A 21 -10.93 14.03 7.95
CA ALA A 21 -11.54 14.11 6.62
C ALA A 21 -10.55 13.72 5.52
N ALA A 22 -9.30 14.18 5.60
CA ALA A 22 -8.25 13.81 4.65
C ALA A 22 -7.94 12.31 4.68
N MET A 23 -7.80 11.70 5.86
CA MET A 23 -7.60 10.25 6.01
C MET A 23 -8.78 9.44 5.46
N ALA A 24 -10.02 9.89 5.72
CA ALA A 24 -11.21 9.23 5.17
C ALA A 24 -11.27 9.32 3.64
N ALA A 25 -10.91 10.48 3.07
CA ALA A 25 -10.83 10.67 1.63
C ALA A 25 -9.76 9.77 1.00
N ALA A 26 -8.56 9.70 1.59
CA ALA A 26 -7.49 8.81 1.13
C ALA A 26 -7.93 7.33 1.20
N GLY A 27 -8.56 6.89 2.28
CA GLY A 27 -9.11 5.54 2.40
C GLY A 27 -10.17 5.22 1.35
N ALA A 28 -11.03 6.19 1.02
CA ALA A 28 -12.02 6.04 -0.05
C ALA A 28 -11.35 5.90 -1.43
N GLN A 29 -10.30 6.68 -1.71
CA GLN A 29 -9.53 6.59 -2.95
C GLN A 29 -8.86 5.22 -3.10
N VAL A 30 -8.18 4.74 -2.05
CA VAL A 30 -7.55 3.41 -2.05
C VAL A 30 -8.58 2.34 -2.38
N ARG A 31 -9.73 2.34 -1.69
CA ARG A 31 -10.81 1.39 -1.95
C ARG A 31 -11.32 1.44 -3.40
N GLU A 32 -11.43 2.62 -3.98
CA GLU A 32 -11.85 2.78 -5.37
C GLU A 32 -10.82 2.23 -6.35
N CYS A 33 -9.52 2.43 -6.11
CA CYS A 33 -8.44 1.82 -6.89
C CYS A 33 -8.54 0.29 -6.87
N TYR A 34 -8.72 -0.33 -5.69
CA TYR A 34 -8.92 -1.77 -5.60
C TYR A 34 -10.17 -2.23 -6.36
N ARG A 35 -11.30 -1.53 -6.20
CA ARG A 35 -12.55 -1.84 -6.90
C ARG A 35 -12.40 -1.77 -8.42
N LEU A 36 -11.54 -0.89 -8.95
CA LEU A 36 -11.27 -0.78 -10.39
C LEU A 36 -10.36 -1.92 -10.87
N LEU A 37 -9.31 -2.25 -10.14
CA LEU A 37 -8.41 -3.37 -10.47
C LEU A 37 -9.16 -4.70 -10.47
N GLU A 38 -10.03 -4.92 -9.49
CA GLU A 38 -10.85 -6.14 -9.39
C GLU A 38 -11.76 -6.35 -10.62
N LYS A 39 -12.27 -5.27 -11.24
CA LYS A 39 -13.12 -5.37 -12.45
C LYS A 39 -12.39 -6.00 -13.63
N THR A 40 -11.06 -5.94 -13.66
CA THR A 40 -10.25 -6.54 -14.73
C THR A 40 -9.49 -7.79 -14.26
N GLY A 41 -9.79 -8.30 -13.06
CA GLY A 41 -9.03 -9.40 -12.45
C GLY A 41 -7.59 -9.03 -12.10
N ALA A 42 -7.26 -7.74 -12.02
CA ALA A 42 -5.94 -7.25 -11.66
C ALA A 42 -5.82 -7.00 -10.15
N ASN A 43 -4.59 -6.86 -9.67
CA ASN A 43 -4.29 -6.44 -8.30
C ASN A 43 -3.00 -5.61 -8.26
N VAL A 44 -2.77 -4.89 -7.16
CA VAL A 44 -1.65 -3.94 -7.02
C VAL A 44 -0.28 -4.61 -7.18
N VAL A 45 -0.10 -5.84 -6.68
CA VAL A 45 1.15 -6.59 -6.83
C VAL A 45 1.39 -6.98 -8.30
N GLY A 46 0.34 -7.42 -9.00
CA GLY A 46 0.43 -7.69 -10.43
C GLY A 46 0.75 -6.43 -11.24
N GLN A 47 0.23 -5.26 -10.85
CA GLN A 47 0.56 -3.99 -11.49
C GLN A 47 2.02 -3.57 -11.27
N ILE A 48 2.54 -3.71 -10.05
CA ILE A 48 3.93 -3.31 -9.76
C ILE A 48 4.96 -4.24 -10.44
N LEU A 49 4.61 -5.51 -10.59
CA LEU A 49 5.46 -6.51 -11.25
C LEU A 49 5.25 -6.56 -12.78
N ALA A 50 4.30 -5.81 -13.34
CA ALA A 50 3.96 -5.90 -14.76
C ALA A 50 5.10 -5.54 -15.71
N ALA A 51 6.02 -4.67 -15.28
CA ALA A 51 7.20 -4.26 -16.04
C ALA A 51 8.46 -5.06 -15.67
N THR A 52 8.33 -6.08 -14.80
CA THR A 52 9.43 -6.92 -14.36
C THR A 52 9.49 -8.18 -15.22
N ASP A 53 10.62 -8.42 -15.90
CA ASP A 53 10.80 -9.65 -16.69
C ASP A 53 10.87 -10.89 -15.80
N THR A 54 11.79 -10.89 -14.83
CA THR A 54 11.98 -12.01 -13.90
C THR A 54 11.87 -11.54 -12.46
N PHE A 55 11.04 -12.24 -11.70
CA PHE A 55 10.80 -11.99 -10.30
C PHE A 55 11.74 -12.81 -9.41
N TYR A 56 12.32 -12.15 -8.40
CA TYR A 56 13.22 -12.71 -7.41
C TYR A 56 12.80 -12.20 -6.03
N GLU A 57 12.65 -13.11 -5.07
CA GLU A 57 12.37 -12.75 -3.68
C GLU A 57 13.51 -11.92 -3.09
N TRP A 58 13.17 -11.06 -2.12
CA TRP A 58 14.02 -10.04 -1.49
C TRP A 58 14.45 -8.87 -2.37
N ASN A 59 14.30 -8.97 -3.69
CA ASN A 59 14.52 -7.80 -4.56
C ASN A 59 13.41 -6.76 -4.35
N HIS A 60 13.78 -5.51 -4.58
CA HIS A 60 12.84 -4.41 -4.58
C HIS A 60 12.21 -4.25 -5.96
N TYR A 61 10.92 -3.94 -5.96
CA TYR A 61 10.15 -3.67 -7.16
C TYR A 61 9.36 -2.36 -7.02
N PRO A 62 9.44 -1.45 -8.01
CA PRO A 62 10.31 -1.53 -9.20
C PRO A 62 11.79 -1.42 -8.83
N GLU A 63 12.68 -1.81 -9.75
CA GLU A 63 14.12 -1.65 -9.54
C GLU A 63 14.46 -0.16 -9.34
N GLY A 64 15.23 0.13 -8.28
CA GLY A 64 15.58 1.50 -7.89
C GLY A 64 14.54 2.22 -7.04
N ASP A 65 13.48 1.51 -6.62
CA ASP A 65 12.37 2.03 -5.80
C ASP A 65 11.63 3.19 -6.51
N VAL A 66 10.58 3.71 -5.88
CA VAL A 66 9.89 4.93 -6.36
C VAL A 66 10.10 6.06 -5.38
N PHE A 67 10.44 7.24 -5.91
CA PHE A 67 10.58 8.49 -5.17
C PHE A 67 9.73 9.58 -5.83
N ASP A 68 8.73 10.10 -5.12
CA ASP A 68 8.00 11.29 -5.54
C ASP A 68 8.70 12.54 -4.99
N ARG A 69 9.18 13.42 -5.88
CA ARG A 69 9.88 14.65 -5.49
C ARG A 69 8.97 15.71 -4.90
N GLU A 70 7.67 15.69 -5.23
CA GLU A 70 6.72 16.70 -4.77
C GLU A 70 6.32 16.45 -3.31
N SER A 71 5.96 15.20 -2.98
CA SER A 71 5.59 14.82 -1.62
C SER A 71 6.76 14.33 -0.76
N ALA A 72 7.92 14.06 -1.37
CA ALA A 72 9.05 13.33 -0.78
C ALA A 72 8.72 11.88 -0.36
N SER A 73 7.59 11.32 -0.82
CA SER A 73 7.18 9.96 -0.51
C SER A 73 8.02 8.93 -1.27
N GLN A 74 8.28 7.80 -0.61
CA GLN A 74 9.01 6.68 -1.20
C GLN A 74 8.27 5.37 -1.03
N TYR A 75 8.39 4.46 -2.00
CA TYR A 75 7.92 3.10 -1.81
C TYR A 75 8.65 2.06 -2.65
N TYR A 76 8.61 0.81 -2.18
CA TYR A 76 8.94 -0.38 -2.96
C TYR A 76 8.15 -1.59 -2.45
N TYR A 77 8.02 -2.61 -3.29
CA TYR A 77 7.49 -3.93 -2.93
C TYR A 77 8.62 -4.96 -2.87
N HIS A 78 8.58 -5.86 -1.89
CA HIS A 78 9.34 -7.11 -1.96
C HIS A 78 8.51 -8.31 -1.53
N ALA A 79 9.00 -9.50 -1.83
CA ALA A 79 8.48 -10.76 -1.32
C ALA A 79 9.51 -11.48 -0.44
N HIS A 80 9.03 -12.28 0.50
CA HIS A 80 9.87 -13.05 1.41
C HIS A 80 10.05 -14.48 0.91
N ARG A 81 11.21 -15.08 1.20
CA ARG A 81 11.46 -16.50 0.95
C ARG A 81 10.66 -17.39 1.90
N GLY A 82 10.05 -18.45 1.35
CA GLY A 82 9.50 -19.56 2.14
C GLY A 82 8.27 -19.20 2.98
N ALA A 83 7.54 -18.15 2.58
CA ALA A 83 6.46 -17.62 3.38
C ALA A 83 5.11 -18.26 2.98
N GLU A 84 4.69 -19.27 3.73
CA GLU A 84 3.32 -19.82 3.63
C GLU A 84 2.26 -18.87 4.21
N LEU A 85 2.69 -17.85 4.98
CA LEU A 85 1.81 -16.90 5.68
C LEU A 85 1.73 -15.52 5.02
N GLU A 86 2.74 -15.09 4.26
CA GLU A 86 2.81 -13.77 3.64
C GLU A 86 3.49 -13.81 2.28
N HIS A 87 2.82 -13.37 1.21
CA HIS A 87 3.46 -13.31 -0.11
C HIS A 87 4.55 -12.23 -0.19
N GLY A 88 4.32 -11.08 0.46
CA GLY A 88 5.21 -9.92 0.47
C GLY A 88 4.46 -8.65 0.88
N HIS A 89 5.19 -7.55 1.01
CA HIS A 89 4.63 -6.27 1.42
C HIS A 89 5.28 -5.08 0.74
N PHE A 90 4.58 -3.95 0.82
CA PHE A 90 5.09 -2.65 0.44
C PHE A 90 5.74 -1.98 1.65
N HIS A 91 6.92 -1.42 1.44
CA HIS A 91 7.46 -0.40 2.31
C HIS A 91 7.07 0.97 1.76
N THR A 92 6.59 1.85 2.64
CA THR A 92 6.22 3.23 2.31
C THR A 92 6.85 4.17 3.32
N PHE A 93 7.50 5.24 2.86
CA PHE A 93 8.18 6.24 3.68
C PHE A 93 7.73 7.66 3.34
#